data_AF-A0A918NVG4-F1
#
_entry.id   AF-A0A918NVG4-F1
#
_cell.length_a   1.000
_cell.length_b   1.000
_cell.length_c   1.000
_cell.angle_alpha   90.00
_cell.angle_beta   90.00
_cell.angle_gamma   90.00
#
_symmetry.space_group_name_H-M   'P 1'
#
loop_
_entity.id
_entity.type
_entity.pdbx_description
1 polymer ?
#
loop_
_entity_poly.entity_id
_entity_poly.type
_entity_poly.pdbx_seq_one_letter_code
_entity_poly.pdbx_strand_id
1 'polypeptide(L)'
;MADTHRTAPRSPPPAAHPLARMMRGGASPARAPARDACDHSGVADAPLPAGWTLQQIRDRSGDQEAVALDPHRAVTWVGDVTGVKETLRPVIVLGFHSLCLVKTVDHTWYMGSLYENGSIDCWAGCNSLDDGLRGL
;
A
#
# COMPACT_ATOMS: atom_id res chain seq x y z
N MET A 1 -38.10 41.21 6.86
CA MET A 1 -37.63 40.98 8.25
C MET A 1 -38.42 39.80 8.78
N ALA A 2 -37.90 38.64 9.18
CA ALA A 2 -36.57 38.05 9.31
C ALA A 2 -36.77 36.53 9.10
N ASP A 3 -36.11 35.91 8.13
CA ASP A 3 -34.94 35.04 8.35
C ASP A 3 -35.05 34.08 9.54
N THR A 4 -35.23 32.79 9.25
CA THR A 4 -35.21 31.68 10.23
C THR A 4 -34.12 30.69 9.84
N HIS A 5 -32.85 31.08 10.02
CA HIS A 5 -31.74 30.15 10.03
C HIS A 5 -31.86 29.18 11.22
N ARG A 6 -32.15 27.91 10.93
CA ARG A 6 -32.08 26.81 11.90
C ARG A 6 -30.65 26.26 11.93
N THR A 7 -30.00 26.53 13.05
CA THR A 7 -28.65 26.13 13.47
C THR A 7 -28.41 24.62 13.29
N ALA A 8 -27.38 24.26 12.53
CA ALA A 8 -26.83 22.91 12.47
C ALA A 8 -26.11 22.55 13.79
N PRO A 9 -26.17 21.30 14.29
CA PRO A 9 -25.35 20.88 15.41
C PRO A 9 -23.88 20.80 14.98
N ARG A 10 -23.02 21.52 15.71
CA ARG A 10 -21.56 21.49 15.59
C ARG A 10 -21.07 20.09 15.97
N SER A 11 -20.43 19.40 15.02
CA SER A 11 -19.69 18.16 15.28
C SER A 11 -18.59 18.38 16.33
N PRO A 12 -18.38 17.45 17.27
CA PRO A 12 -17.24 17.49 18.17
C PRO A 12 -15.93 17.17 17.42
N PRO A 13 -14.77 17.70 17.86
CA PRO A 13 -13.47 17.37 17.28
C PRO A 13 -13.08 15.91 17.58
N PRO A 14 -12.38 15.22 16.65
CA PRO A 14 -11.85 13.89 16.94
C PRO A 14 -10.75 13.97 18.01
N ALA A 15 -10.84 13.03 18.96
CA ALA A 15 -9.94 12.91 20.09
C ALA A 15 -8.49 12.66 19.65
N ALA A 16 -7.57 13.38 20.28
CA ALA A 16 -6.14 13.12 20.22
C ALA A 16 -5.85 11.69 20.70
N HIS A 17 -5.12 10.92 19.88
CA HIS A 17 -4.63 9.59 20.24
C HIS A 17 -3.47 9.71 21.25
N PRO A 18 -3.53 9.05 22.42
CA PRO A 18 -2.37 8.93 23.30
C PRO A 18 -1.77 7.52 23.15
N LEU A 19 -0.74 7.36 22.33
CA LEU A 19 0.13 6.17 22.38
C LEU A 19 1.60 6.56 22.21
N ALA A 20 2.09 7.30 23.19
CA ALA A 20 3.50 7.25 23.56
C ALA A 20 3.59 6.52 24.91
N ARG A 21 4.51 5.53 24.98
CA ARG A 21 5.40 5.20 26.12
C ARG A 21 5.46 3.69 26.48
N MET A 22 6.71 3.19 26.45
CA MET A 22 7.31 1.96 27.03
C MET A 22 7.19 0.69 26.17
N MET A 23 8.28 -0.01 25.79
CA MET A 23 9.37 -0.50 26.65
C MET A 23 10.76 -0.46 25.98
N ARG A 24 11.78 -0.14 26.79
CA ARG A 24 13.23 -0.28 26.55
C ARG A 24 13.74 -1.62 27.10
N GLY A 25 14.80 -2.14 26.50
CA GLY A 25 15.76 -3.10 27.08
C GLY A 25 16.24 -4.10 26.01
N GLY A 26 17.52 -4.38 25.76
CA GLY A 26 18.80 -3.95 26.32
C GLY A 26 19.92 -4.77 25.63
N ALA A 27 21.07 -4.12 25.36
CA ALA A 27 22.45 -4.60 25.10
C ALA A 27 22.73 -5.97 24.40
N SER A 28 23.35 -6.03 23.21
CA SER A 28 24.81 -5.89 22.83
C SER A 28 25.60 -7.24 22.82
N PRO A 29 26.84 -7.36 22.27
CA PRO A 29 27.24 -7.36 20.85
C PRO A 29 28.05 -8.63 20.44
N ALA A 30 28.15 -8.96 19.14
CA ALA A 30 29.21 -9.85 18.63
C ALA A 30 29.50 -9.67 17.11
N ARG A 31 30.58 -8.94 16.84
CA ARG A 31 31.69 -9.22 15.91
C ARG A 31 31.43 -10.04 14.60
N ALA A 32 31.56 -9.30 13.49
CA ALA A 32 31.94 -9.57 12.07
C ALA A 32 32.72 -10.86 11.69
N PRO A 33 33.06 -11.13 10.39
CA PRO A 33 32.52 -10.68 9.09
C PRO A 33 32.15 -11.85 8.13
N ALA A 34 31.36 -11.60 7.08
CA ALA A 34 31.39 -12.40 5.87
C ALA A 34 31.31 -11.49 4.64
N ARG A 35 32.40 -11.48 3.89
CA ARG A 35 32.51 -10.96 2.53
C ARG A 35 31.98 -12.02 1.56
N ASP A 36 31.41 -11.54 0.47
CA ASP A 36 31.19 -12.24 -0.80
C ASP A 36 30.17 -13.39 -0.85
N ALA A 37 28.98 -13.08 -1.38
CA ALA A 37 28.41 -13.80 -2.51
C ALA A 37 27.32 -12.93 -3.15
N CYS A 38 27.44 -12.73 -4.45
CA CYS A 38 26.43 -12.10 -5.29
C CYS A 38 25.08 -12.80 -5.12
N ASP A 39 24.07 -12.10 -4.63
CA ASP A 39 22.70 -12.31 -5.06
C ASP A 39 22.17 -10.98 -5.64
N HIS A 40 22.51 -10.76 -6.91
CA HIS A 40 21.75 -9.86 -7.77
C HIS A 40 20.54 -10.64 -8.32
N SER A 41 19.68 -11.26 -7.50
CA SER A 41 18.44 -11.91 -7.97
C SER A 41 17.44 -12.17 -6.85
N GLY A 42 17.22 -11.19 -5.98
CA GLY A 42 15.97 -11.07 -5.24
C GLY A 42 14.84 -10.49 -6.09
N VAL A 43 14.80 -10.75 -7.40
CA VAL A 43 13.54 -10.58 -8.14
C VAL A 43 12.67 -11.74 -7.71
N ALA A 44 11.91 -11.51 -6.65
CA ALA A 44 10.79 -12.37 -6.30
C ALA A 44 10.08 -12.74 -7.61
N ASP A 45 9.74 -14.01 -7.77
CA ASP A 45 8.78 -14.49 -8.78
C ASP A 45 7.38 -13.95 -8.40
N ALA A 46 7.32 -12.65 -8.18
CA ALA A 46 6.14 -11.93 -7.78
C ALA A 46 5.22 -11.98 -9.00
N PRO A 47 4.03 -12.55 -8.85
CA PRO A 47 3.16 -12.86 -9.98
C PRO A 47 2.85 -11.57 -10.72
N LEU A 48 3.25 -11.50 -11.99
CA LEU A 48 2.89 -10.42 -12.88
C LEU A 48 1.52 -10.70 -13.51
N PRO A 49 0.77 -9.66 -13.90
CA PRO A 49 -0.47 -9.87 -14.62
C PRO A 49 -0.21 -10.60 -15.94
N ALA A 50 -1.09 -11.54 -16.30
CA ALA A 50 -0.93 -12.34 -17.51
C ALA A 50 -0.81 -11.44 -18.76
N GLY A 51 0.25 -11.65 -19.55
CA GLY A 51 0.53 -10.86 -20.75
C GLY A 51 1.22 -9.52 -20.50
N TRP A 52 1.57 -9.21 -19.25
CA TRP A 52 2.33 -7.99 -18.89
C TRP A 52 3.71 -8.33 -18.39
N THR A 53 4.69 -7.56 -18.85
CA THR A 53 6.04 -7.54 -18.30
C THR A 53 6.22 -6.35 -17.37
N LEU A 54 7.14 -6.44 -16.41
CA LEU A 54 7.47 -5.33 -15.53
C LEU A 54 7.92 -4.09 -16.33
N GLN A 55 8.62 -4.29 -17.46
CA GLN A 55 9.02 -3.21 -18.34
C GLN A 55 7.84 -2.48 -19.00
N GLN A 56 6.81 -3.21 -19.46
CA GLN A 56 5.59 -2.59 -19.99
C GLN A 56 4.83 -1.83 -18.91
N ILE A 57 4.81 -2.34 -17.68
CA ILE A 57 4.21 -1.65 -16.54
C ILE A 57 4.94 -0.33 -16.28
N ARG A 58 6.28 -0.33 -16.27
CA ARG A 58 7.11 0.88 -16.09
C ARG A 58 6.92 1.92 -17.20
N ASP A 59 6.86 1.46 -18.45
CA ASP A 59 6.62 2.33 -19.60
C ASP A 59 5.23 2.98 -19.51
N ARG A 60 4.23 2.22 -19.04
CA ARG A 60 2.85 2.66 -18.98
C ARG A 60 2.52 3.52 -17.77
N SER A 61 3.11 3.23 -16.60
CA SER A 61 3.00 4.09 -15.41
C SER A 61 3.86 5.34 -15.51
N GLY A 62 4.91 5.32 -16.35
CA GLY A 62 5.94 6.35 -16.37
C GLY A 62 6.94 6.24 -15.20
N ASP A 63 6.81 5.22 -14.36
CA ASP A 63 7.66 4.96 -13.21
C ASP A 63 8.64 3.83 -13.53
N GLN A 64 9.93 4.17 -13.71
CA GLN A 64 10.99 3.20 -14.01
C GLN A 64 11.36 2.33 -12.81
N GLU A 65 10.99 2.75 -11.59
CA GLU A 65 11.23 2.05 -10.33
C GLU A 65 10.05 1.12 -9.98
N ALA A 66 9.08 0.93 -10.89
CA ALA A 66 8.00 -0.01 -10.65
C ALA A 66 8.56 -1.42 -10.41
N VAL A 67 8.11 -2.08 -9.35
CA VAL A 67 8.56 -3.41 -8.93
C VAL A 67 7.37 -4.29 -8.58
N ALA A 68 7.46 -5.57 -8.91
CA ALA A 68 6.50 -6.56 -8.42
C ALA A 68 6.88 -6.94 -6.98
N LEU A 69 5.92 -6.84 -6.07
CA LEU A 69 6.08 -7.14 -4.65
C LEU A 69 5.40 -8.46 -4.31
N ASP A 70 5.89 -9.05 -3.23
CA ASP A 70 5.31 -10.27 -2.67
C ASP A 70 3.81 -10.09 -2.30
N PRO A 71 2.92 -11.00 -2.73
CA PRO A 71 1.50 -10.94 -2.43
C PRO A 71 1.14 -11.47 -1.03
N HIS A 72 2.06 -11.96 -0.21
CA HIS A 72 1.74 -12.37 1.17
C HIS A 72 1.81 -11.21 2.18
N ARG A 73 1.86 -9.96 1.69
CA ARG A 73 1.92 -8.74 2.51
C ARG A 73 0.57 -8.37 3.10
N ALA A 74 0.61 -7.61 4.20
CA ALA A 74 -0.59 -7.08 4.83
C ALA A 74 -1.17 -5.93 3.98
N VAL A 75 -2.33 -6.18 3.37
CA VAL A 75 -3.09 -5.19 2.60
C VAL A 75 -4.39 -4.89 3.31
N THR A 76 -4.65 -3.61 3.53
CA THR A 76 -5.84 -3.11 4.21
C THR A 76 -6.61 -2.18 3.29
N TRP A 77 -7.91 -2.40 3.11
CA TRP A 77 -8.80 -1.44 2.49
C TRP A 77 -9.22 -0.40 3.53
N VAL A 78 -9.06 0.88 3.19
CA VAL A 78 -9.40 2.04 4.03
C VAL A 78 -10.48 2.95 3.39
N GLY A 79 -11.07 2.51 2.28
CA GLY A 79 -11.98 3.35 1.47
C GLY A 79 -13.44 3.38 1.96
N ASP A 80 -13.77 2.79 3.10
CA ASP A 80 -15.13 2.81 3.63
C ASP A 80 -15.37 4.01 4.58
N VAL A 81 -16.55 4.62 4.46
CA VAL A 81 -16.97 5.77 5.30
C VAL A 81 -17.15 5.35 6.78
N THR A 82 -17.18 4.05 7.06
CA THR A 82 -17.34 3.50 8.41
C THR A 82 -16.01 3.35 9.16
N GLY A 83 -14.86 3.58 8.49
CA GLY A 83 -13.53 3.44 9.06
C GLY A 83 -13.14 2.00 9.39
N VAL A 84 -13.85 1.02 8.82
CA VAL A 84 -13.62 -0.40 9.04
C VAL A 84 -12.52 -0.88 8.09
N LYS A 85 -11.32 -0.98 8.65
CA LYS A 85 -10.16 -1.58 7.98
C LYS A 85 -10.46 -3.04 7.61
N GLU A 86 -10.66 -3.31 6.33
CA GLU A 86 -10.85 -4.66 5.80
C GLU A 86 -9.51 -5.22 5.29
N THR A 87 -9.17 -6.46 5.65
CA THR A 87 -7.96 -7.11 5.13
C THR A 87 -8.23 -7.70 3.75
N LEU A 88 -7.57 -7.14 2.73
CA LEU A 88 -7.65 -7.67 1.37
C LEU A 88 -6.70 -8.86 1.20
N ARG A 89 -7.06 -9.77 0.30
CA ARG A 89 -6.21 -10.88 -0.13
C ARG A 89 -5.60 -10.57 -1.50
N PRO A 90 -4.44 -9.89 -1.54
CA PRO A 90 -3.69 -9.70 -2.78
C PRO A 90 -3.29 -11.04 -3.42
N VAL A 91 -3.38 -11.10 -4.74
CA VAL A 91 -2.74 -12.12 -5.59
C VAL A 91 -1.59 -11.54 -6.39
N ILE A 92 -1.61 -10.23 -6.67
CA ILE A 92 -0.54 -9.49 -7.34
C ILE A 92 -0.38 -8.15 -6.63
N VAL A 93 0.84 -7.75 -6.36
CA VAL A 93 1.15 -6.43 -5.81
C VAL A 93 2.22 -5.80 -6.68
N LEU A 94 1.96 -4.60 -7.18
CA LEU A 94 2.88 -3.79 -7.93
C LEU A 94 3.18 -2.54 -7.10
N GLY A 95 4.43 -2.31 -6.75
CA GLY A 95 4.89 -1.10 -6.07
C GLY A 95 5.43 -0.09 -7.09
N PHE A 96 5.13 1.18 -6.85
CA PHE A 96 5.52 2.35 -7.63
C PHE A 96 5.99 3.42 -6.64
N HIS A 97 7.27 3.39 -6.28
CA HIS A 97 7.81 4.18 -5.16
C HIS A 97 6.99 4.06 -3.87
N SER A 98 6.17 5.07 -3.54
CA SER A 98 5.30 5.13 -2.36
C SER A 98 3.86 4.66 -2.62
N LEU A 99 3.50 4.40 -3.87
CA LEU A 99 2.20 3.93 -4.29
C LEU A 99 2.25 2.44 -4.65
N CYS A 100 1.09 1.81 -4.72
CA CYS A 100 0.98 0.44 -5.15
C CYS A 100 -0.37 0.14 -5.81
N LEU A 101 -0.34 -0.83 -6.72
CA LEU A 101 -1.52 -1.47 -7.29
C LEU A 101 -1.59 -2.91 -6.80
N VAL A 102 -2.71 -3.25 -6.18
CA VAL A 102 -3.00 -4.56 -5.65
C VAL A 102 -4.10 -5.19 -6.48
N LYS A 103 -3.84 -6.34 -7.08
CA LYS A 103 -4.89 -7.20 -7.61
C LYS A 103 -5.32 -8.18 -6.53
N THR A 104 -6.61 -8.30 -6.28
CA THR A 104 -7.16 -9.27 -5.35
C THR A 104 -7.63 -10.55 -6.07
N VAL A 105 -7.98 -11.57 -5.27
CA VAL A 105 -8.51 -12.86 -5.77
C VAL A 105 -9.79 -12.70 -6.61
N ASP A 106 -10.59 -11.67 -6.35
CA ASP A 106 -11.82 -11.32 -7.09
C ASP A 106 -11.53 -10.56 -8.40
N HIS A 107 -10.26 -10.48 -8.80
CA HIS A 107 -9.78 -9.81 -10.02
C HIS A 107 -9.96 -8.28 -10.04
N THR A 108 -10.37 -7.68 -8.94
CA THR A 108 -10.43 -6.23 -8.77
C THR A 108 -9.03 -5.67 -8.54
N TRP A 109 -8.76 -4.50 -9.11
CA TRP A 109 -7.55 -3.75 -8.83
C TRP A 109 -7.83 -2.69 -7.77
N TYR A 110 -6.89 -2.51 -6.87
CA TYR A 110 -6.95 -1.52 -5.81
C TYR A 110 -5.68 -0.70 -5.83
N MET A 111 -5.81 0.60 -5.65
CA MET A 111 -4.70 1.53 -5.52
C MET A 111 -4.54 1.92 -4.06
N GLY A 112 -3.29 1.95 -3.61
CA GLY A 112 -2.95 2.24 -2.22
C GLY A 112 -1.55 2.81 -2.04
N SER A 113 -1.20 3.09 -0.78
CA SER A 113 0.13 3.54 -0.37
C SER A 113 0.89 2.32 0.09
N LEU A 114 2.13 2.20 -0.36
CA LEU A 114 3.08 1.30 0.24
C LEU A 114 3.84 2.05 1.34
N TYR A 115 3.79 1.51 2.55
CA TYR A 115 4.55 2.04 3.68
C TYR A 115 5.91 1.35 3.79
N GLU A 116 6.86 1.99 4.49
CA GLU A 116 8.21 1.45 4.73
C GLU A 116 8.22 0.14 5.53
N ASN A 117 7.17 -0.10 6.33
CA ASN A 117 6.98 -1.37 7.04
C ASN A 117 6.49 -2.51 6.12
N GLY A 118 6.26 -2.23 4.83
CA GLY A 118 5.75 -3.17 3.84
C GLY A 118 4.25 -3.41 3.89
N SER A 119 3.51 -2.67 4.74
CA SER A 119 2.04 -2.66 4.76
C SER A 119 1.49 -1.79 3.65
N ILE A 120 0.28 -2.12 3.20
CA ILE A 120 -0.42 -1.39 2.15
C ILE A 120 -1.79 -0.95 2.67
N ASP A 121 -2.11 0.32 2.51
CA ASP A 121 -3.48 0.84 2.70
C ASP A 121 -4.06 1.22 1.34
N CYS A 122 -5.06 0.48 0.87
CA CYS A 122 -5.79 0.69 -0.37
C CYS A 122 -7.01 1.60 -0.15
N TRP A 123 -7.17 2.64 -0.98
CA TRP A 123 -8.26 3.62 -0.84
C TRP A 123 -9.10 3.81 -2.10
N ALA A 124 -8.63 3.33 -3.26
CA ALA A 124 -9.37 3.43 -4.51
C ALA A 124 -9.43 2.05 -5.19
N GLY A 125 -10.60 1.70 -5.72
CA GLY A 125 -10.76 0.56 -6.62
C GLY A 125 -10.63 1.02 -8.06
N CYS A 126 -9.89 0.28 -8.87
CA CYS A 126 -9.72 0.48 -10.30
C CYS A 126 -10.33 -0.71 -11.05
N ASN A 127 -11.01 -0.43 -12.15
CA ASN A 127 -11.68 -1.47 -12.94
C ASN A 127 -10.70 -2.27 -13.80
N SER A 128 -9.47 -1.77 -14.00
CA SER A 128 -8.43 -2.41 -14.80
C SER A 128 -7.03 -1.95 -14.37
N LEU A 129 -6.02 -2.73 -14.76
CA LEU A 129 -4.61 -2.37 -14.55
C LEU A 129 -4.27 -1.05 -15.25
N ASP A 130 -4.68 -0.86 -16.51
CA ASP A 130 -4.44 0.37 -17.25
C ASP A 130 -5.02 1.62 -16.56
N ASP A 131 -6.23 1.51 -16.01
CA ASP A 131 -6.86 2.60 -15.26
C ASP A 131 -6.04 2.95 -14.01
N GLY A 132 -5.57 1.93 -13.30
CA GLY A 132 -4.66 2.11 -12.17
C GLY A 132 -3.33 2.75 -12.56
N LEU A 133 -2.70 2.30 -13.65
CA LEU A 133 -1.41 2.82 -14.11
C LEU A 133 -1.49 4.27 -14.57
N ARG A 134 -2.62 4.72 -15.11
CA ARG A 134 -2.84 6.11 -15.54
C ARG A 134 -3.09 7.07 -14.38
N GLY A 135 -3.43 6.55 -13.21
CA GLY A 135 -3.70 7.33 -12.00
C GLY A 135 -2.49 7.50 -11.09
N LEU A 136 -1.33 6.92 -11.45
CA LEU A 136 -0.06 7.04 -10.72
C LEU A 136 0.69 8.33 -11.07
#